data_AF-A0A2K6G996-F1
#
_entry.id   AF-A0A2K6G996-F1
#
_cell.length_a   1.000
_cell.length_b   1.000
_cell.length_c   1.000
_cell.angle_alpha   90.00
_cell.angle_beta   90.00
_cell.angle_gamma   90.00
#
_symmetry.space_group_name_H-M   'P 1'
#
loop_
_entity.id
_entity.type
_entity.pdbx_description
1 polymer ?
#
loop_
_entity_poly.entity_id
_entity_poly.type
_entity_poly.pdbx_seq_one_letter_code
_entity_poly.pdbx_strand_id
1 'polypeptide(L)'
;MATPSLRGRLARLGNPRRPVLKPNKPLILANRVGERRREKGEATCITEMSVMMACWKQNEFRDDACRKEIESFFDCASKAQVTDGSGAFLGREWGGY
;
A
#
# COMPACT_ATOMS: atom_id res chain seq x y z
N MET A 1 -1.31 -6.82 27.31
CA MET A 1 0.08 -7.22 27.01
C MET A 1 0.95 -6.90 28.21
N ALA A 2 1.80 -7.83 28.66
CA ALA A 2 2.72 -7.60 29.78
C ALA A 2 3.99 -6.89 29.30
N THR A 3 4.50 -5.90 30.05
CA THR A 3 5.77 -5.23 29.76
C THR A 3 6.95 -6.07 30.26
N PRO A 4 7.92 -6.42 29.40
CA PRO A 4 9.09 -7.20 29.82
C PRO A 4 10.06 -6.37 30.67
N SER A 5 10.71 -7.00 31.65
CA SER A 5 11.66 -6.33 32.56
C SER A 5 12.97 -5.92 31.88
N LEU A 6 13.44 -4.70 32.17
CA LEU A 6 14.71 -4.14 31.68
C LEU A 6 15.90 -4.35 32.64
N ARG A 7 15.67 -4.94 33.82
CA ARG A 7 16.72 -5.12 34.84
C ARG A 7 17.84 -6.01 34.31
N GLY A 8 19.08 -5.51 34.37
CA GLY A 8 20.27 -6.26 33.96
C GLY A 8 20.46 -6.40 32.44
N ARG A 9 19.65 -5.73 31.61
CA ARG A 9 19.76 -5.81 30.14
C ARG A 9 20.61 -4.69 29.52
N LEU A 10 20.86 -3.63 30.28
CA LEU A 10 21.64 -2.46 29.85
C LEU A 10 23.06 -2.52 30.42
N ALA A 11 23.99 -1.88 29.72
CA ALA A 11 25.34 -1.67 30.20
C ALA A 11 25.30 -0.65 31.35
N ARG A 12 25.58 -1.11 32.57
CA ARG A 12 25.71 -0.27 33.76
C ARG A 12 26.86 -0.81 34.60
N LEU A 13 27.57 0.08 35.28
CA LEU A 13 28.70 -0.30 36.14
C LEU A 13 28.30 -1.33 37.22
N GLY A 14 27.11 -1.20 37.79
CA GLY A 14 26.56 -2.15 38.78
C GLY A 14 25.93 -3.42 38.20
N ASN A 15 25.99 -3.64 36.89
CA ASN A 15 25.46 -4.83 36.25
C ASN A 15 26.60 -5.71 35.71
N PRO A 16 26.94 -6.82 36.38
CA PRO A 16 28.02 -7.70 35.92
C PRO A 16 27.65 -8.52 34.68
N ARG A 17 26.38 -8.50 34.27
CA ARG A 17 25.87 -9.26 33.11
C ARG A 17 26.18 -8.51 31.82
N ARG A 18 26.49 -9.27 30.77
CA ARG A 18 26.67 -8.71 29.42
C ARG A 18 25.37 -8.01 28.97
N PRO A 19 25.45 -6.79 28.41
CA PRO A 19 24.26 -6.05 27.98
C PRO A 19 23.61 -6.76 26.79
N VAL A 20 22.31 -7.07 26.93
CA VAL A 20 21.49 -7.71 25.89
C VAL A 20 20.90 -6.65 24.95
N LEU A 21 20.55 -5.48 25.49
CA LEU A 21 19.98 -4.38 24.73
C LEU A 21 21.01 -3.26 24.57
N LYS A 22 21.19 -2.80 23.33
CA LYS A 22 22.03 -1.66 22.97
C LYS A 22 21.17 -0.61 22.24
N PRO A 23 20.35 0.16 22.98
CA PRO A 23 19.47 1.15 22.37
C PRO A 23 20.28 2.36 21.86
N ASN A 24 20.06 2.77 20.60
CA ASN A 24 20.70 3.95 20.01
C ASN A 24 20.10 5.28 20.51
N LYS A 25 18.94 5.22 21.18
CA LYS A 25 18.21 6.37 21.73
C LYS A 25 17.96 6.11 23.22
N PRO A 26 17.93 7.15 24.08
CA PRO A 26 17.62 6.95 25.49
C PRO A 26 16.22 6.34 25.64
N LEU A 27 16.08 5.38 26.56
CA LEU A 27 14.81 4.71 26.87
C LEU A 27 13.93 5.62 27.75
N ILE A 28 13.57 6.77 27.20
CA ILE A 28 12.69 7.78 27.80
C ILE A 28 11.53 7.97 26.82
N LEU A 29 10.31 7.99 27.33
CA LEU A 29 9.13 8.21 26.51
C LEU A 29 9.13 9.66 25.99
N ALA A 30 8.75 9.83 24.73
CA ALA A 30 8.56 11.16 24.15
C ALA A 30 7.12 11.63 24.35
N ASN A 31 6.91 12.95 24.39
CA ASN A 31 5.57 13.56 24.47
C ASN A 31 4.85 13.60 23.11
N ARG A 32 5.23 12.73 22.17
CA ARG A 32 4.62 12.62 20.84
C ARG A 32 4.61 11.17 20.39
N VAL A 33 3.65 10.82 19.55
CA VAL A 33 3.51 9.50 18.95
C VAL A 33 4.03 9.52 17.51
N GLY A 34 4.35 8.34 16.96
CA GLY A 34 4.69 8.22 15.55
C GLY A 34 3.47 8.53 14.67
N GLU A 35 3.70 9.24 13.58
CA GLU A 35 2.65 9.55 12.60
C GLU A 35 2.10 8.28 11.95
N ARG A 36 0.80 8.27 11.62
CA ARG A 36 0.21 7.16 10.87
C ARG A 36 0.85 7.12 9.49
N ARG A 37 1.45 5.99 9.13
CA ARG A 37 1.91 5.79 7.75
C ARG A 37 0.70 5.82 6.83
N ARG A 38 0.77 6.65 5.78
CA ARG A 38 -0.19 6.60 4.68
C ARG A 38 0.01 5.30 3.92
N GLU A 39 -1.09 4.73 3.44
CA GLU A 39 -1.04 3.61 2.52
C GLU A 39 -0.28 4.04 1.27
N LYS A 40 0.58 3.16 0.78
CA LYS A 40 1.33 3.43 -0.46
C LYS A 40 0.35 3.24 -1.61
N GLY A 41 0.54 3.97 -2.71
CA GLY A 41 -0.24 3.75 -3.93
C GLY A 41 -0.02 2.32 -4.41
N GLU A 42 -1.05 1.50 -4.30
CA GLU A 42 -1.13 0.17 -4.90
C GLU A 42 -1.91 0.28 -6.20
N ALA A 43 -1.56 -0.52 -7.20
CA ALA A 43 -2.35 -0.54 -8.43
C ALA A 43 -3.74 -1.10 -8.13
N THR A 44 -4.75 -0.24 -8.23
CA THR A 44 -6.16 -0.60 -8.10
C THR A 44 -6.66 -1.24 -9.39
N CYS A 45 -7.74 -2.02 -9.32
CA CYS A 45 -8.41 -2.64 -10.49
C CYS A 45 -7.59 -3.67 -11.29
N ILE A 46 -6.60 -4.33 -10.66
CA ILE A 46 -5.77 -5.36 -11.32
C ILE A 46 -6.62 -6.56 -11.78
N THR A 47 -7.62 -6.92 -11.00
CA THR A 47 -8.49 -8.08 -11.28
C THR A 47 -9.30 -7.88 -12.55
N GLU A 48 -9.93 -6.73 -12.70
CA GLU A 48 -10.74 -6.32 -13.84
C GLU A 48 -9.88 -6.18 -15.09
N MET A 49 -8.68 -5.59 -14.93
CA MET A 49 -7.69 -5.51 -16.00
C MET A 49 -7.28 -6.90 -16.49
N SER A 50 -7.07 -7.87 -15.59
CA SER A 50 -6.69 -9.23 -15.97
C SER A 50 -7.78 -9.97 -16.74
N VAL A 51 -9.06 -9.74 -16.40
CA VAL A 51 -10.22 -10.36 -17.05
C VAL A 51 -10.43 -9.77 -18.45
N MET A 52 -10.36 -8.45 -18.59
CA MET A 52 -10.43 -7.77 -19.88
C MET A 52 -9.33 -8.25 -20.84
N MET A 53 -8.08 -8.33 -20.36
CA MET A 53 -6.95 -8.81 -21.16
C MET A 53 -7.09 -10.29 -21.54
N ALA A 54 -7.70 -11.11 -20.67
CA ALA A 54 -8.00 -12.51 -20.99
C ALA A 54 -9.07 -12.63 -22.08
N CYS A 55 -10.11 -11.78 -22.04
CA CYS A 55 -11.14 -11.74 -23.07
C CYS A 55 -10.55 -11.30 -24.41
N TRP A 56 -9.76 -10.23 -24.44
CA TRP A 56 -9.09 -9.77 -25.65
C TRP A 56 -8.20 -10.84 -26.27
N LYS A 57 -7.46 -11.59 -25.45
CA LYS A 57 -6.61 -12.68 -25.94
C LYS A 57 -7.41 -13.79 -26.65
N GLN A 58 -8.65 -14.03 -26.25
CA GLN A 58 -9.52 -15.05 -26.86
C GLN A 58 -10.24 -14.55 -28.11
N ASN A 59 -10.53 -13.25 -28.18
CA ASN A 59 -11.35 -12.64 -29.23
C ASN A 59 -10.55 -11.74 -30.18
N GLU A 60 -9.24 -11.97 -30.33
CA GLU A 60 -8.36 -11.20 -31.22
C GLU A 60 -8.39 -9.69 -30.95
N PHE A 61 -8.51 -9.32 -29.66
CA PHE A 61 -8.56 -7.92 -29.20
C PHE A 61 -9.76 -7.13 -29.77
N ARG A 62 -10.88 -7.81 -30.06
CA ARG A 62 -12.12 -7.14 -30.48
C ARG A 62 -12.92 -6.65 -29.28
N ASP A 63 -13.12 -5.34 -29.20
CA ASP A 63 -13.87 -4.70 -28.11
C ASP A 63 -15.35 -5.05 -28.11
N ASP A 64 -15.95 -5.28 -29.29
CA ASP A 64 -17.35 -5.69 -29.42
C ASP A 64 -17.68 -6.98 -28.63
N ALA A 65 -16.73 -7.92 -28.63
CA ALA A 65 -16.87 -9.21 -27.95
C ALA A 65 -16.61 -9.12 -26.44
N CYS A 66 -15.80 -8.15 -26.02
CA CYS A 66 -15.34 -7.97 -24.63
C CYS A 66 -15.96 -6.75 -23.93
N ARG A 67 -17.05 -6.22 -24.47
CA ARG A 67 -17.69 -4.99 -23.98
C ARG A 67 -18.04 -5.04 -22.49
N LYS A 68 -18.47 -6.19 -21.98
CA LYS A 68 -18.86 -6.33 -20.57
C LYS A 68 -17.65 -6.21 -19.64
N GLU A 69 -16.54 -6.83 -20.03
CA GLU A 69 -15.27 -6.81 -19.31
C GLU A 69 -14.66 -5.41 -19.33
N ILE A 70 -14.76 -4.71 -20.47
CA ILE A 70 -14.33 -3.33 -20.65
C ILE A 70 -15.16 -2.37 -19.77
N GLU A 71 -16.49 -2.47 -19.78
CA GLU A 71 -17.38 -1.69 -18.91
C GLU A 71 -17.04 -1.91 -17.43
N SER A 72 -16.80 -3.16 -17.02
CA SER A 72 -16.44 -3.48 -15.63
C SER A 72 -15.09 -2.88 -15.20
N PHE A 73 -14.12 -2.82 -16.11
CA PHE A 73 -12.82 -2.20 -15.85
C PHE A 73 -12.94 -0.68 -15.71
N PHE A 74 -13.71 -0.03 -16.59
CA PHE A 74 -13.95 1.41 -16.50
C PHE A 74 -14.76 1.79 -15.25
N ASP A 75 -15.71 0.96 -14.83
CA ASP A 75 -16.44 1.15 -13.57
C ASP A 75 -15.50 1.05 -12.36
N CYS A 76 -14.52 0.15 -12.38
CA CYS A 76 -13.52 0.09 -11.32
C CYS A 76 -12.59 1.31 -11.36
N ALA A 77 -12.08 1.67 -12.54
CA ALA A 77 -11.18 2.82 -12.71
C ALA A 77 -11.83 4.14 -12.29
N SER A 78 -13.10 4.34 -12.63
CA SER A 78 -13.88 5.53 -12.23
C SER A 78 -14.15 5.60 -10.73
N LYS A 79 -14.20 4.47 -10.02
CA LYS A 79 -14.27 4.43 -8.56
C LYS A 79 -12.89 4.69 -7.94
N ALA A 80 -11.85 4.10 -8.50
CA ALA A 80 -10.48 4.27 -8.03
C ALA A 80 -10.00 5.73 -8.11
N GLN A 81 -10.30 6.45 -9.20
CA GLN A 81 -9.96 7.88 -9.34
C GLN A 81 -10.63 8.76 -8.27
N VAL A 82 -11.81 8.38 -7.78
CA VAL A 82 -12.55 9.11 -6.75
C VAL A 82 -11.94 8.85 -5.37
N THR A 83 -11.50 7.62 -5.10
CA THR A 83 -10.89 7.24 -3.82
C THR A 83 -9.45 7.73 -3.68
N ASP A 84 -8.70 7.80 -4.78
CA ASP A 84 -7.29 8.19 -4.75
C ASP A 84 -7.08 9.70 -4.60
N GLY A 85 -8.16 10.51 -4.60
CA GLY A 85 -8.15 11.91 -4.13
C GLY A 85 -7.06 12.81 -4.72
N SER A 86 -6.50 12.39 -5.86
CA SER A 86 -5.40 13.00 -6.58
C SER A 86 -5.76 12.94 -8.05
N GLY A 87 -6.76 13.74 -8.43
CA GLY A 87 -7.13 14.00 -9.82
C GLY A 87 -6.02 14.73 -10.57
N ALA A 88 -4.86 14.08 -10.73
CA ALA A 88 -3.66 14.68 -11.31
C ALA A 88 -2.89 13.74 -12.26
N PHE A 89 -3.39 12.54 -12.59
CA PHE A 89 -2.64 11.63 -13.47
C PHE A 89 -3.24 11.29 -14.85
N LEU A 90 -4.52 11.59 -15.14
CA LEU A 90 -5.08 11.32 -16.47
C LEU A 90 -5.99 12.45 -17.00
N GLY A 91 -5.39 13.64 -17.08
CA GLY A 91 -5.87 14.73 -17.95
C GLY A 91 -5.25 14.68 -19.36
N ARG A 92 -4.85 13.51 -19.86
CA ARG A 92 -4.48 13.30 -21.27
C ARG A 92 -5.05 11.99 -21.80
N GLU A 93 -6.22 12.13 -22.40
CA GLU A 93 -6.47 11.68 -23.77
C GLU A 93 -6.40 10.17 -24.02
N TRP A 94 -7.54 9.51 -23.82
CA TRP A 94 -7.91 8.32 -24.60
C TRP A 94 -9.25 8.63 -25.27
N GLY A 95 -9.18 9.51 -26.27
CA GLY A 95 -10.25 9.76 -27.22
C GLY A 95 -9.69 9.58 -28.62
N GLY A 96 -10.11 8.53 -29.31
CA GLY A 96 -9.94 8.38 -30.75
C GLY A 96 -8.90 7.35 -31.18
N TYR A 97 -9.27 6.08 -31.15
CA TYR A 97 -9.30 5.21 -32.33
C TYR A 97 -10.54 4.32 -32.24
#